data_AF-A0A3D1TNJ6-F1
#
_entry.id   AF-A0A3D1TNJ6-F1
#
_cell.length_a   1.000
_cell.length_b   1.000
_cell.length_c   1.000
_cell.angle_alpha   90.00
_cell.angle_beta   90.00
_cell.angle_gamma   90.00
#
_symmetry.space_group_name_H-M   'P 1'
#
loop_
_entity.id
_entity.type
_entity.pdbx_description
1 polymer ?
#
loop_
_entity_poly.entity_id
_entity_poly.type
_entity_poly.pdbx_seq_one_letter_code
_entity_poly.pdbx_strand_id
1 'polypeptide(L)' 'MVDFDAAVAAVQDPNADPVFLAKIAYENPEFGANVVANPRAYPGLKRWVAEFGDERARQQLVAMGWPVPQNGVQPQPIAE' A
#
# COMPACT_ATOMS: atom_id res chain seq x y z
N MET A 1 3.71 -0.74 15.98
CA MET A 1 3.88 0.57 15.32
C MET A 1 5.30 0.61 14.81
N VAL A 2 5.48 0.64 13.49
CA VAL A 2 6.78 0.86 12.86
C VAL A 2 7.14 2.33 13.05
N ASP A 3 8.37 2.57 13.51
CA ASP A 3 8.91 3.92 13.67
C ASP A 3 8.89 4.70 12.35
N PHE A 4 8.55 5.98 12.40
CA PHE A 4 8.37 6.80 11.20
C PHE A 4 9.66 6.95 10.41
N ASP A 5 10.80 7.19 11.06
CA ASP A 5 12.09 7.34 10.38
C ASP A 5 12.53 6.02 9.75
N ALA A 6 12.26 4.90 10.43
CA ALA A 6 12.49 3.57 9.88
C ALA A 6 11.59 3.28 8.65
N ALA A 7 10.33 3.72 8.68
CA ALA A 7 9.42 3.58 7.55
C ALA A 7 9.89 4.42 6.34
N VAL A 8 10.30 5.67 6.56
CA VAL A 8 10.88 6.54 5.52
C VAL A 8 12.10 5.89 4.88
N ALA A 9 13.05 5.42 5.70
CA ALA A 9 14.27 4.79 5.20
C ALA A 9 13.96 3.55 4.35
N ALA A 10 13.04 2.69 4.81
CA ALA A 10 12.70 1.46 4.10
C ALA A 10 11.94 1.68 2.80
N VAL A 11 10.98 2.62 2.73
CA VAL A 11 10.27 2.85 1.46
C VAL A 11 11.17 3.47 0.39
N GLN A 12 12.24 4.16 0.79
CA GLN A 12 13.25 4.74 -0.11
C GLN A 12 14.34 3.74 -0.50
N ASP A 13 14.53 2.65 0.25
CA ASP A 13 15.56 1.64 -0.04
C ASP A 13 15.11 0.70 -1.17
N PRO A 14 15.80 0.69 -2.34
CA PRO A 14 15.47 -0.22 -3.43
C PRO A 14 15.74 -1.70 -3.11
N ASN A 15 16.44 -2.01 -2.02
CA ASN A 15 16.71 -3.36 -1.54
C ASN A 15 15.94 -3.72 -0.26
N ALA A 16 14.95 -2.90 0.12
CA ALA A 16 14.16 -3.11 1.32
C ALA A 16 13.61 -4.55 1.42
N ASP A 17 13.48 -5.00 2.67
CA ASP A 17 12.83 -6.28 2.96
C ASP A 17 11.34 -6.19 2.55
N PRO A 18 10.86 -7.06 1.63
CA PRO A 18 9.46 -7.04 1.18
C PRO A 18 8.44 -7.28 2.31
N VAL A 19 8.81 -8.06 3.33
CA VAL A 19 7.96 -8.31 4.50
C VAL A 19 7.89 -7.04 5.36
N PHE A 20 9.00 -6.31 5.47
CA PHE A 20 9.00 -5.04 6.19
C PHE A 20 8.15 -3.98 5.48
N LEU A 21 8.19 -3.93 4.14
CA LEU A 21 7.29 -3.08 3.34
C LEU A 21 5.81 -3.40 3.58
N ALA A 22 5.44 -4.68 3.68
CA ALA A 22 4.08 -5.09 4.01
C ALA A 22 3.67 -4.63 5.41
N LYS A 23 4.57 -4.73 6.39
CA LYS A 23 4.35 -4.23 7.75
C LYS A 23 4.14 -2.71 7.77
N ILE A 24 4.92 -1.95 6.99
CA ILE A 24 4.76 -0.49 6.86
C ILE A 24 3.39 -0.16 6.26
N ALA A 25 2.97 -0.83 5.19
CA ALA A 25 1.65 -0.59 4.58
C ALA A 25 0.48 -0.89 5.53
N TYR A 26 0.63 -1.88 6.41
CA TYR A 26 -0.37 -2.24 7.41
C TYR A 26 -0.41 -1.29 8.60
N GLU A 27 0.76 -0.91 9.14
CA GLU A 27 0.85 -0.12 10.36
C GLU A 27 0.83 1.40 10.13
N ASN A 28 1.25 1.86 8.95
CA ASN A 28 1.31 3.27 8.56
C ASN A 28 0.72 3.45 7.15
N PRO A 29 -0.62 3.47 7.00
CA PRO A 29 -1.28 3.52 5.70
C PRO A 29 -0.90 4.75 4.86
N GLU A 30 -0.46 5.84 5.49
CA GLU A 30 0.04 7.04 4.80
C GLU A 30 1.28 6.79 3.94
N PHE A 31 2.02 5.71 4.19
CA PHE A 31 3.14 5.27 3.37
C PHE A 31 2.74 4.37 2.20
N GLY A 32 1.46 3.98 2.08
CA GLY A 32 1.00 3.03 1.07
C GLY A 32 1.46 3.37 -0.36
N ALA A 33 1.41 4.65 -0.74
CA ALA A 33 1.89 5.12 -2.04
C ALA A 33 3.40 4.89 -2.24
N ASN A 34 4.22 5.19 -1.23
CA ASN A 34 5.67 4.96 -1.29
C ASN A 34 5.99 3.46 -1.28
N VAL A 35 5.23 2.67 -0.52
CA VAL A 35 5.37 1.21 -0.49
C VAL A 35 5.12 0.62 -1.86
N VAL A 36 4.01 0.94 -2.55
CA VAL A 36 3.72 0.36 -3.88
C VAL A 36 4.68 0.85 -4.97
N ALA A 37 5.25 2.04 -4.81
CA ALA A 37 6.27 2.58 -5.70
C ALA A 37 7.63 1.87 -5.54
N ASN A 38 7.89 1.23 -4.40
CA ASN A 38 9.14 0.54 -4.15
C ASN A 38 9.29 -0.70 -5.07
N PRO A 39 10.46 -0.93 -5.69
CA PRO A 39 10.68 -2.07 -6.61
C PRO A 39 10.56 -3.44 -5.92
N ARG A 40 10.76 -3.51 -4.60
CA ARG A 40 10.61 -4.72 -3.78
C ARG A 40 9.17 -5.01 -3.40
N ALA A 41 8.23 -4.10 -3.70
CA ALA A 41 6.81 -4.35 -3.48
C ALA A 41 6.29 -5.42 -4.44
N TYR A 42 6.01 -6.59 -3.87
CA TYR A 42 5.55 -7.76 -4.61
C TYR A 42 4.08 -7.62 -5.04
N PRO A 43 3.65 -8.35 -6.09
CA PRO A 43 2.29 -8.24 -6.64
C PRO A 43 1.16 -8.41 -5.61
N GLY A 44 1.31 -9.31 -4.63
CA GLY A 44 0.33 -9.53 -3.58
C GLY A 44 0.13 -8.31 -2.68
N LEU A 45 1.21 -7.60 -2.34
CA LEU A 45 1.15 -6.37 -1.57
C LEU A 45 0.47 -5.25 -2.38
N LYS A 46 0.81 -5.11 -3.67
CA LYS A 46 0.15 -4.14 -4.56
C LYS A 46 -1.34 -4.41 -4.70
N ARG A 47 -1.76 -5.67 -4.81
CA ARG A 47 -3.19 -6.05 -4.81
C ARG A 47 -3.87 -5.69 -3.49
N TRP A 48 -3.24 -6.02 -2.36
CA TRP A 48 -3.79 -5.68 -1.05
C TRP A 48 -3.95 -4.16 -0.89
N VAL A 49 -2.95 -3.37 -1.28
CA VAL A 49 -3.04 -1.89 -1.27
C VAL A 49 -4.09 -1.37 -2.27
N ALA A 50 -4.29 -2.04 -3.41
CA ALA A 50 -5.36 -1.68 -4.36
C ALA A 50 -6.77 -1.86 -3.77
N GLU A 51 -6.93 -2.82 -2.87
CA GLU A 51 -8.22 -3.17 -2.24
C GLU A 51 -8.48 -2.36 -0.96
N PHE A 52 -7.45 -2.19 -0.11
CA PHE A 52 -7.59 -1.66 1.25
C PHE A 52 -6.77 -0.40 1.52
N GLY A 53 -5.86 -0.02 0.61
CA GLY A 53 -5.04 1.17 0.75
C GLY A 53 -5.83 2.47 0.58
N ASP A 54 -5.20 3.57 0.99
CA ASP A 54 -5.78 4.90 0.85
C ASP A 54 -5.81 5.36 -0.62
N GLU A 55 -6.54 6.44 -0.87
CA GLU A 55 -6.71 6.99 -2.22
C GLU A 55 -5.37 7.34 -2.88
N ARG A 56 -4.38 7.84 -2.14
CA ARG A 56 -3.08 8.19 -2.73
C ARG A 56 -2.33 6.93 -3.18
N ALA A 57 -2.36 5.87 -2.39
CA ALA A 57 -1.72 4.62 -2.76
C ALA A 57 -2.38 3.97 -3.98
N ARG A 58 -3.72 4.07 -4.07
CA ARG A 58 -4.50 3.60 -5.21
C ARG A 58 -4.20 4.41 -6.47
N GLN A 59 -4.12 5.74 -6.37
CA GLN A 59 -3.71 6.60 -7.47
C GLN A 59 -2.30 6.29 -7.96
N GLN A 60 -1.37 6.02 -7.03
CA GLN A 60 -0.02 5.60 -7.39
C GLN A 60 -0.02 4.28 -8.17
N LEU A 61 -0.82 3.30 -7.75
CA LEU A 61 -0.98 2.04 -8.48
C LEU A 61 -1.52 2.26 -9.91
N VAL A 62 -2.54 3.13 -10.06
CA VAL A 62 -3.08 3.50 -11.38
C VAL A 62 -2.02 4.18 -12.25
N ALA A 63 -1.23 5.12 -11.70
CA ALA A 63 -0.15 5.79 -12.40
C ALA A 63 0.95 4.81 -12.89
N MET A 64 1.15 3.71 -12.15
CA MET A 64 2.05 2.63 -12.52
C MET A 64 1.43 1.61 -13.50
N GLY A 65 0.17 1.80 -13.92
CA GLY A 65 -0.56 0.87 -14.78
C GLY A 65 -1.08 -0.38 -14.07
N TRP A 66 -1.11 -0.39 -12.73
CA TRP A 66 -1.64 -1.50 -11.95
C TRP A 66 -3.17 -1.39 -11.86
N PRO A 67 -3.92 -2.48 -12.06
CA PRO A 67 -5.37 -2.45 -11.93
C PRO A 67 -5.78 -2.20 -10.48
N VAL A 68 -6.63 -1.19 -10.27
CA VAL A 68 -7.27 -0.90 -8.98
C VAL A 68 -8.77 -1.08 -9.13
N PRO A 69 -9.42 -1.89 -8.27
CA PRO A 69 -10.87 -2.04 -8.31
C PRO A 69 -11.54 -0.70 -7.98
N GLN A 70 -12.41 -0.20 -8.85
CA GLN A 70 -13.14 1.06 -8.64
C GLN A 70 -14.16 0.96 -7.49
N ASN A 71 -14.61 -0.25 -7.21
CA ASN A 71 -15.38 -0.57 -6.02
C ASN A 71 -14.41 -0.80 -4.87
N GLY A 72 -13.82 0.27 -4.31
CA GLY A 72 -13.39 0.20 -2.91
C GLY A 72 -14.56 -0.37 -2.11
N VAL A 73 -14.32 -1.37 -1.27
CA VAL A 73 -15.34 -2.07 -0.48
C VAL A 73 -16.38 -1.06 -0.01
N GLN A 74 -17.53 -1.00 -0.68
CA GLN A 74 -18.66 -0.27 -0.13
C GLN A 74 -18.99 -1.06 1.13
N PRO A 75 -18.96 -0.45 2.34
CA PRO A 75 -19.53 -1.14 3.48
C PRO A 75 -20.94 -1.51 3.05
N GLN A 76 -21.20 -2.82 2.93
CA GLN A 76 -22.55 -3.29 2.65
C GLN A 76 -23.43 -2.63 3.71
N PRO A 77 -24.48 -1.87 3.36
CA PRO A 77 -25.41 -1.39 4.36
C PRO A 77 -25.91 -2.63 5.08
N ILE A 78 -25.59 -2.75 6.37
CA ILE A 78 -26.23 -3.70 7.24
C ILE A 78 -27.72 -3.42 7.13
N ALA A 79 -28.46 -4.35 6.51
CA ALA A 79 -29.91 -4.26 6.50
C ALA A 79 -30.39 -4.37 7.95
N GLU A 80 -31.11 -3.36 8.40
CA GLU A 80 -31.73 -3.25 9.73
C GLU A 80 -32.71 -4.39 10.02
#